data_AF-A0A9E6V6Y3-F1
#
_entry.id   AF-A0A9E6V6Y3-F1
#
_cell.length_a   1.000
_cell.length_b   1.000
_cell.length_c   1.000
_cell.angle_alpha   90.00
_cell.angle_beta   90.00
_cell.angle_gamma   90.00
#
_symmetry.space_group_name_H-M   'P 1'
#
loop_
_entity.id
_entity.type
_entity.pdbx_description
1 polymer ?
#
loop_
_entity_poly.entity_id
_entity_poly.type
_entity_poly.pdbx_seq_one_letter_code
_entity_poly.pdbx_strand_id
1 'polypeptide(L)'
;IGATLDRNGLRPARYVVTDDDMIIMASEVGVLDIPEEKIVKKWRLQPGKMLLLDLEQGRIVDDEELKRDLASAKPYREWIETSRVALEDLPEPAPAEKSTVSLLDRQQAFGYTQEDIKVILAPMVANAEEATGSMGNDAALPVLSNKAKPLYNYFRQLFAQVTNPPIDPIREELVMSLVTFVGPRPNLLGHDTVEPQSRLEAQHPVLTSENMERIRHIELFSSGAFKAKELDITYPATWGKEGIEAAIASLRAAAVDNIKLGYNILILSDRGIEAGRVAIPALLATSAVHQHLVNTGLRTSAGLVVETGSAREVHHFALLGGYGAEAVHPYLALETLTQLEGIVPGVSSYESQKRFVKAIC
;
A
#
# COMPACT_ATOMS: atom_id res chain seq x y z
N ILE A 1 0.38 -4.01 -35.41
CA ILE A 1 -0.01 -2.66 -34.90
C ILE A 1 -1.06 -2.86 -33.81
N GLY A 2 -1.07 -2.11 -32.70
CA GLY A 2 -2.10 -2.32 -31.67
C GLY A 2 -2.43 -1.09 -30.83
N ALA A 3 -3.55 -1.17 -30.11
CA ALA A 3 -4.04 -0.15 -29.19
C ALA A 3 -4.72 -0.79 -27.97
N THR A 4 -4.66 -0.12 -26.83
CA THR A 4 -5.34 -0.52 -25.60
C THR A 4 -5.84 0.72 -24.86
N LEU A 5 -6.85 0.55 -24.02
CA LEU A 5 -7.31 1.56 -23.08
C LEU A 5 -6.78 1.27 -21.68
N ASP A 6 -6.75 2.31 -20.84
CA ASP A 6 -6.57 2.09 -19.41
C ASP A 6 -7.72 1.23 -18.85
N ARG A 7 -7.50 0.71 -17.65
CA ARG A 7 -8.42 -0.18 -16.94
C ARG A 7 -9.85 0.37 -16.78
N ASN A 8 -10.02 1.69 -16.72
CA ASN A 8 -11.32 2.35 -16.58
C ASN A 8 -11.82 2.92 -17.92
N GLY A 9 -10.99 2.90 -18.97
CA GLY A 9 -11.31 3.42 -20.29
C GLY A 9 -11.63 4.92 -20.28
N LEU A 10 -10.83 5.71 -19.58
CA LEU A 10 -11.02 7.16 -19.39
C LEU A 10 -10.78 7.97 -20.66
N ARG A 11 -10.20 7.37 -21.71
CA ARG A 11 -9.98 7.99 -23.01
C ARG A 11 -10.80 7.31 -24.10
N PRO A 12 -11.41 8.08 -25.02
CA PRO A 12 -12.15 7.51 -26.12
C PRO A 12 -11.20 6.96 -27.18
N ALA A 13 -11.55 5.80 -27.73
CA ALA A 13 -10.90 5.18 -28.87
C ALA A 13 -11.96 4.50 -29.73
N ARG A 14 -12.09 4.93 -30.98
CA ARG A 14 -13.08 4.42 -31.94
C ARG A 14 -12.36 4.00 -33.20
N TYR A 15 -12.89 2.97 -33.85
CA TYR A 15 -12.34 2.50 -35.10
C TYR A 15 -13.42 2.06 -36.08
N VAL A 16 -13.08 2.19 -37.36
CA VAL A 16 -13.89 1.80 -38.51
C VAL A 16 -13.09 0.79 -39.33
N VAL A 17 -13.77 -0.24 -39.80
CA VAL A 17 -13.24 -1.24 -40.73
C VAL A 17 -14.03 -1.15 -42.03
N THR A 18 -13.33 -1.03 -43.16
CA THR A 18 -13.93 -0.98 -44.49
C THR A 18 -13.86 -2.32 -45.20
N ASP A 19 -14.54 -2.45 -46.33
CA ASP A 19 -14.58 -3.63 -47.20
C ASP A 19 -13.30 -3.83 -48.03
N ASP A 20 -12.46 -2.80 -48.13
CA ASP A 20 -11.12 -2.82 -48.73
C ASP A 20 -10.00 -3.02 -47.69
N ASP A 21 -10.31 -3.70 -46.58
CA ASP A 21 -9.39 -4.11 -45.49
C ASP A 21 -8.63 -2.96 -44.81
N MET A 22 -9.15 -1.73 -44.89
CA MET A 22 -8.60 -0.59 -44.17
C MET A 22 -9.18 -0.46 -42.77
N ILE A 23 -8.32 -0.14 -41.81
CA ILE A 23 -8.70 0.13 -40.42
C ILE A 23 -8.27 1.54 -40.06
N ILE A 24 -9.26 2.36 -39.71
CA ILE A 24 -9.06 3.74 -39.30
C ILE A 24 -9.44 3.84 -37.83
N MET A 25 -8.48 4.21 -36.99
CA MET A 25 -8.68 4.41 -35.55
C MET A 25 -8.34 5.84 -35.15
N ALA A 26 -9.22 6.45 -34.35
CA ALA A 26 -9.02 7.78 -33.78
C ALA A 26 -9.76 7.93 -32.44
N SER A 27 -9.49 9.04 -31.73
CA SER A 27 -10.22 9.36 -30.51
C SER A 27 -11.70 9.67 -30.75
N GLU A 28 -12.05 10.09 -31.97
CA GLU A 28 -13.40 10.44 -32.39
C GLU A 28 -13.76 9.76 -33.72
N VAL A 29 -15.06 9.70 -34.05
CA VAL A 29 -15.53 9.24 -35.37
C VAL A 29 -15.73 10.44 -36.28
N GLY A 30 -15.51 10.26 -37.58
CA GLY A 30 -15.65 11.35 -38.57
C GLY A 30 -14.40 12.22 -38.75
N VAL A 31 -13.24 11.77 -38.26
CA VAL A 31 -11.95 12.44 -38.52
C VAL A 31 -11.53 12.38 -39.99
N LEU A 32 -12.02 11.38 -40.73
CA LEU A 32 -11.84 11.21 -42.16
C LEU A 32 -13.21 10.93 -42.78
N ASP A 33 -13.40 11.41 -44.01
CA ASP A 33 -14.59 11.16 -44.80
C ASP A 33 -14.48 9.78 -45.47
N ILE A 34 -15.29 8.82 -45.03
CA ILE A 34 -15.30 7.43 -45.50
C ILE A 34 -16.71 7.14 -46.02
N PRO A 35 -16.88 6.72 -47.29
CA PRO A 35 -18.20 6.37 -47.83
C PRO A 35 -18.88 5.30 -46.99
N GLU A 36 -20.13 5.52 -46.59
CA GLU A 36 -20.86 4.66 -45.64
C GLU A 36 -21.04 3.24 -46.20
N GLU A 37 -21.23 3.12 -47.51
CA GLU A 37 -21.37 1.86 -48.23
C GLU A 37 -20.14 0.94 -48.14
N LYS A 38 -18.96 1.51 -47.88
CA LYS A 38 -17.73 0.74 -47.70
C LYS A 38 -17.54 0.26 -46.27
N ILE A 39 -18.31 0.76 -45.30
CA ILE A 39 -18.04 0.51 -43.89
C ILE A 39 -18.66 -0.82 -43.47
N VAL A 40 -17.80 -1.79 -43.16
CA VAL A 40 -18.20 -3.12 -42.67
C VAL A 40 -18.47 -3.09 -41.17
N LYS A 41 -17.70 -2.30 -40.40
CA LYS A 41 -17.83 -2.23 -38.93
C LYS A 41 -17.47 -0.85 -38.39
N LYS A 42 -18.30 -0.35 -37.49
CA LYS A 42 -18.00 0.81 -36.62
C LYS A 42 -18.01 0.35 -35.18
N TRP A 43 -16.93 0.57 -34.43
CA TRP A 43 -16.86 0.11 -33.05
C TRP A 43 -16.03 1.03 -32.16
N ARG A 44 -16.01 0.74 -30.85
CA ARG A 44 -15.21 1.44 -29.85
C ARG A 44 -14.40 0.45 -29.02
N LEU A 45 -13.22 0.87 -28.59
CA LEU A 45 -12.43 0.12 -27.62
C LEU A 45 -13.08 0.26 -26.24
N GLN A 46 -13.20 -0.84 -25.51
CA GLN A 46 -13.79 -0.89 -24.18
C GLN A 46 -12.67 -0.95 -23.12
N PRO A 47 -12.94 -0.56 -21.86
CA PRO A 47 -11.97 -0.69 -20.77
C PRO A 47 -11.37 -2.10 -20.71
N GLY A 48 -10.04 -2.17 -20.63
CA GLY A 48 -9.30 -3.43 -20.57
C GLY A 48 -9.29 -4.29 -21.85
N LYS A 49 -9.91 -3.87 -22.96
CA LYS A 49 -9.82 -4.57 -24.26
C LYS A 49 -8.62 -4.08 -25.09
N MET A 50 -8.05 -4.99 -25.85
CA MET A 50 -6.94 -4.76 -26.76
C MET A 50 -7.43 -4.88 -28.21
N LEU A 51 -6.93 -3.99 -29.08
CA LEU A 51 -7.05 -4.09 -30.52
C LEU A 51 -5.67 -4.44 -31.07
N LEU A 52 -5.53 -5.57 -31.74
CA LEU A 52 -4.28 -5.99 -32.38
C LEU A 52 -4.53 -6.32 -33.84
N LEU A 53 -3.73 -5.69 -34.71
CA LEU A 53 -3.67 -5.97 -36.14
C LEU A 53 -2.38 -6.74 -36.42
N ASP A 54 -2.55 -7.99 -36.83
CA ASP A 54 -1.46 -8.84 -37.29
C ASP A 54 -1.31 -8.64 -38.80
N LEU A 55 -0.17 -8.06 -39.20
CA LEU A 55 0.13 -7.73 -40.59
C LEU A 55 0.63 -8.94 -41.39
N GLU A 56 1.15 -9.97 -40.72
CA GLU A 56 1.60 -11.20 -41.37
C GLU A 56 0.40 -12.11 -41.67
N GLN A 57 -0.53 -12.21 -40.71
CA GLN A 57 -1.78 -12.96 -40.88
C GLN A 57 -2.86 -12.16 -41.64
N GLY A 58 -2.68 -10.85 -41.81
CA GLY A 58 -3.62 -9.98 -42.51
C GLY A 58 -4.98 -9.88 -41.83
N ARG A 59 -5.05 -9.90 -40.49
CA ARG A 59 -6.32 -9.90 -39.75
C ARG A 59 -6.28 -9.11 -38.45
N ILE A 60 -7.48 -8.77 -37.97
CA ILE A 60 -7.69 -8.30 -36.59
C ILE A 60 -7.68 -9.54 -35.68
N VAL A 61 -6.82 -9.53 -34.66
CA VAL A 61 -6.80 -10.56 -33.61
C VAL A 61 -7.81 -10.17 -32.55
N ASP A 62 -8.70 -11.10 -32.20
CA ASP A 62 -9.70 -10.86 -31.17
C ASP A 62 -9.07 -10.73 -29.76
N ASP A 63 -9.67 -9.93 -28.88
CA ASP A 63 -9.15 -9.68 -27.53
C ASP A 63 -9.09 -10.96 -26.68
N GLU A 64 -10.12 -11.82 -26.77
CA GLU A 64 -10.16 -13.07 -26.01
C GLU A 64 -9.15 -14.08 -26.56
N GLU A 65 -9.01 -14.14 -27.89
CA GLU A 65 -7.99 -14.95 -28.55
C GLU A 65 -6.59 -14.53 -28.10
N LEU A 66 -6.26 -13.24 -28.23
CA LEU A 66 -4.96 -12.69 -27.86
C LEU A 66 -4.63 -12.97 -26.39
N LYS A 67 -5.57 -12.67 -25.48
CA LYS A 67 -5.35 -12.88 -24.05
C LYS A 67 -5.24 -14.35 -23.70
N ARG A 68 -6.01 -15.23 -24.35
CA ARG A 68 -5.92 -16.68 -24.14
C ARG A 68 -4.57 -17.21 -24.59
N ASP A 69 -4.07 -16.77 -25.75
CA ASP A 69 -2.76 -17.20 -26.25
C ASP A 69 -1.65 -16.74 -25.30
N LEU A 70 -1.70 -15.48 -24.85
CA LEU A 70 -0.75 -14.95 -23.87
C LEU A 70 -0.84 -15.65 -22.51
N ALA A 71 -2.04 -15.92 -22.00
CA ALA A 71 -2.26 -16.58 -20.72
C ALA A 71 -1.96 -18.09 -20.74
N SER A 72 -1.92 -18.71 -21.92
CA SER A 72 -1.58 -20.13 -22.10
C SER A 72 -0.12 -20.33 -22.53
N ALA A 73 0.62 -19.26 -22.83
CA ALA A 73 2.02 -19.33 -23.25
C ALA A 73 2.93 -19.99 -22.21
N LYS A 74 2.58 -19.90 -20.91
CA LYS A 74 3.31 -20.46 -19.78
C LYS A 74 2.33 -20.95 -18.69
N PRO A 75 2.75 -21.84 -17.77
CA PRO A 75 1.87 -22.35 -16.72
C PRO A 75 1.67 -21.33 -15.58
N TYR A 76 1.17 -20.12 -15.89
CA TYR A 76 1.03 -19.03 -14.92
C TYR A 76 0.19 -19.40 -13.70
N ARG A 77 -0.83 -20.25 -13.87
CA ARG A 77 -1.65 -20.72 -12.74
C ARG A 77 -0.80 -21.48 -11.72
N GLU A 78 -0.03 -22.47 -12.18
CA GLU A 78 0.87 -23.25 -11.34
C GLU A 78 1.92 -22.34 -10.68
N TRP A 79 2.46 -21.38 -11.43
CA TRP A 79 3.40 -20.39 -10.89
C TRP A 79 2.81 -19.53 -9.78
N ILE A 80 1.57 -19.07 -9.92
CA ILE A 80 0.88 -18.29 -8.88
C ILE A 80 0.63 -19.16 -7.66
N GLU A 81 0.13 -20.39 -7.84
CA GLU A 81 -0.18 -21.30 -6.75
C GLU A 81 1.05 -21.73 -5.94
N THR A 82 2.21 -21.85 -6.61
CA THR A 82 3.47 -22.28 -5.96
C THR A 82 4.28 -21.13 -5.36
N SER A 83 4.23 -19.93 -5.94
CA SER A 83 5.02 -18.78 -5.46
C SER A 83 4.28 -17.88 -4.47
N ARG A 84 2.95 -17.85 -4.49
CA ARG A 84 2.17 -17.00 -3.61
C ARG A 84 2.12 -17.58 -2.20
N VAL A 85 2.60 -16.81 -1.24
CA VAL A 85 2.44 -17.07 0.19
C VAL A 85 1.45 -16.05 0.72
N ALA A 86 0.22 -16.48 1.02
CA ALA A 86 -0.77 -15.60 1.65
C ALA A 86 -0.47 -15.47 3.14
N LEU A 87 -0.33 -14.24 3.63
CA LEU A 87 0.00 -13.95 5.02
C LEU A 87 -1.06 -14.50 5.98
N GLU A 88 -2.33 -14.44 5.57
CA GLU A 88 -3.47 -14.87 6.38
C GLU A 88 -3.51 -16.39 6.61
N ASP A 89 -2.94 -17.16 5.67
CA ASP A 89 -2.91 -18.63 5.68
C ASP A 89 -1.72 -19.19 6.47
N LEU A 90 -0.79 -18.34 6.89
CA LEU A 90 0.36 -18.78 7.69
C LEU A 90 -0.09 -19.26 9.08
N PRO A 91 0.67 -20.18 9.72
CA PRO A 91 0.35 -20.66 11.05
C PRO A 91 0.14 -19.54 12.07
N GLU A 92 -0.62 -19.83 13.14
CA GLU A 92 -0.78 -18.88 14.23
C GLU A 92 0.57 -18.58 14.89
N PRO A 93 0.91 -17.28 15.05
CA PRO A 93 2.18 -16.89 15.64
C PRO A 93 2.14 -17.00 17.16
N ALA A 94 3.32 -16.89 17.80
CA ALA A 94 3.38 -16.62 19.22
C ALA A 94 2.74 -15.25 19.54
N PRO A 95 2.14 -15.07 20.72
CA PRO A 95 1.58 -13.78 21.12
C PRO A 95 2.67 -12.69 21.17
N ALA A 96 2.34 -11.49 20.69
CA ALA A 96 3.25 -10.35 20.76
C ALA A 96 3.63 -10.01 22.20
N GLU A 97 4.90 -9.62 22.41
CA GLU A 97 5.39 -9.19 23.71
C GLU A 97 4.70 -7.88 24.15
N LYS A 98 4.19 -7.85 25.38
CA LYS A 98 3.56 -6.65 25.94
C LYS A 98 4.62 -5.63 26.35
N SER A 99 4.37 -4.37 26.04
CA SER A 99 5.22 -3.28 26.54
C SER A 99 5.18 -3.20 28.06
N THR A 100 6.33 -2.91 28.67
CA THR A 100 6.46 -2.63 30.10
C THR A 100 6.00 -1.20 30.45
N VAL A 101 5.90 -0.32 29.46
CA VAL A 101 5.46 1.07 29.60
C VAL A 101 3.94 1.13 29.52
N SER A 102 3.32 1.93 30.40
CA SER A 102 1.86 2.06 30.44
C SER A 102 1.29 2.55 29.10
N LEU A 103 0.07 2.13 28.78
CA LEU A 103 -0.59 2.55 27.54
C LEU A 103 -0.75 4.07 27.48
N LEU A 104 -1.12 4.70 28.59
CA LEU A 104 -1.34 6.15 28.67
C LEU A 104 -0.05 6.93 28.41
N ASP A 105 1.08 6.48 28.96
CA ASP A 105 2.37 7.15 28.72
C ASP A 105 2.79 7.04 27.26
N ARG A 106 2.58 5.87 26.63
CA ARG A 106 2.83 5.69 25.19
C ARG A 106 1.91 6.56 24.34
N GLN A 107 0.62 6.60 24.66
CA GLN A 107 -0.35 7.48 24.00
C GLN A 107 0.08 8.95 24.08
N GLN A 108 0.48 9.42 25.27
CA GLN A 108 0.98 10.78 25.46
C GLN A 108 2.26 11.05 24.66
N ALA A 109 3.20 10.09 24.63
CA ALA A 109 4.44 10.22 23.88
C ALA A 109 4.21 10.34 22.35
N PHE A 110 3.22 9.63 21.81
CA PHE A 110 2.79 9.75 20.41
C PHE A 110 1.70 10.82 20.18
N GLY A 111 1.45 11.68 21.17
CA GLY A 111 0.54 12.82 21.06
C GLY A 111 -0.91 12.44 20.82
N TYR A 112 -1.38 11.29 21.32
CA TYR A 112 -2.80 10.95 21.31
C TYR A 112 -3.56 11.93 22.19
N THR A 113 -4.70 12.41 21.68
CA THR A 113 -5.61 13.24 22.45
C THR A 113 -6.92 12.52 22.74
N GLN A 114 -7.68 13.03 23.71
CA GLN A 114 -9.03 12.55 23.96
C GLN A 114 -9.96 12.78 22.76
N GLU A 115 -9.67 13.80 21.95
CA GLU A 115 -10.40 14.08 20.72
C GLU A 115 -10.09 13.01 19.66
N ASP A 116 -8.83 12.62 19.49
CA ASP A 116 -8.44 11.52 18.59
C ASP A 116 -9.21 10.24 18.95
N ILE A 117 -9.33 9.94 20.24
CA ILE A 117 -10.03 8.73 20.69
C ILE A 117 -11.54 8.82 20.45
N LYS A 118 -12.17 9.94 20.84
CA LYS A 118 -13.65 10.07 20.82
C LYS A 118 -14.21 10.46 19.47
N VAL A 119 -13.50 11.29 18.71
CA VAL A 119 -13.97 11.87 17.45
C VAL A 119 -13.45 11.11 16.26
N ILE A 120 -12.28 10.47 16.34
CA ILE A 120 -11.69 9.73 15.21
C ILE A 120 -11.84 8.22 15.40
N LEU A 121 -11.28 7.65 16.48
CA LEU A 121 -11.25 6.20 16.67
C LEU A 121 -12.62 5.60 17.01
N ALA A 122 -13.41 6.25 17.87
CA ALA A 122 -14.71 5.72 18.26
C ALA A 122 -15.70 5.57 17.08
N PRO A 123 -15.83 6.54 16.14
CA PRO A 123 -16.64 6.35 14.93
C PRO A 123 -16.14 5.21 14.04
N MET A 124 -14.82 5.03 13.88
CA MET A 124 -14.26 3.90 13.12
C MET A 124 -14.69 2.55 13.71
N VAL A 125 -14.77 2.43 15.04
CA VAL A 125 -15.27 1.23 15.72
C VAL A 125 -16.79 1.11 15.64
N ALA A 126 -17.53 2.20 15.77
CA ALA A 126 -18.99 2.18 15.77
C ALA A 126 -19.56 1.84 14.39
N ASN A 127 -19.04 2.48 13.34
CA ASN A 127 -19.62 2.48 12.00
C ASN A 127 -18.76 1.75 10.95
N ALA A 128 -17.49 1.44 11.25
CA ALA A 128 -16.52 0.91 10.28
C ALA A 128 -16.30 1.85 9.08
N GLU A 129 -16.30 3.17 9.34
CA GLU A 129 -16.03 4.24 8.38
C GLU A 129 -15.23 5.37 9.07
N GLU A 130 -14.55 6.21 8.29
CA GLU A 130 -13.87 7.39 8.83
C GLU A 130 -14.89 8.38 9.44
N ALA A 131 -14.46 9.10 10.48
CA ALA A 131 -15.28 10.11 11.12
C ALA A 131 -15.71 11.21 10.14
N THR A 132 -17.02 11.49 10.10
CA THR A 132 -17.57 12.59 9.31
C THR A 132 -17.66 13.88 10.13
N GLY A 133 -17.29 14.99 9.50
CA GLY A 133 -17.34 16.32 10.08
C GLY A 133 -17.90 17.34 9.08
N SER A 134 -18.04 18.59 9.52
CA SER A 134 -18.48 19.71 8.68
C SER A 134 -17.71 20.97 9.03
N MET A 135 -17.92 22.04 8.25
CA MET A 135 -17.17 23.30 8.30
C MET A 135 -15.74 23.20 7.77
N GLY A 136 -15.11 24.36 7.53
CA GLY A 136 -13.71 24.44 7.14
C GLY A 136 -12.77 24.24 8.34
N ASN A 137 -11.53 23.85 8.07
CA ASN A 137 -10.49 23.78 9.08
C ASN A 137 -9.95 25.20 9.39
N ASP A 138 -10.32 25.75 10.55
CA ASP A 138 -9.89 27.06 11.04
C ASP A 138 -8.59 27.00 11.87
N ALA A 139 -8.01 25.81 12.07
CA ALA A 139 -6.77 25.65 12.80
C ALA A 139 -5.60 26.27 12.03
N ALA A 140 -4.66 26.87 12.76
CA ALA A 140 -3.41 27.37 12.18
C ALA A 140 -2.68 26.26 11.42
N LEU A 141 -1.99 26.64 10.34
CA LEU A 141 -1.07 25.73 9.65
C LEU A 141 -0.10 25.10 10.66
N PRO A 142 0.29 23.82 10.51
CA PRO A 142 1.11 23.12 11.51
C PRO A 142 2.37 23.88 11.91
N VAL A 143 3.05 24.51 10.95
CA VAL A 143 4.27 25.32 11.17
C VAL A 143 4.03 26.59 11.99
N LEU A 144 2.79 27.10 12.03
CA LEU A 144 2.37 28.27 12.80
C LEU A 144 1.69 27.89 14.11
N SER A 145 1.56 26.59 14.42
CA SER A 145 0.85 26.13 15.60
C SER A 145 1.70 26.29 16.86
N ASN A 146 1.09 26.79 17.93
CA ASN A 146 1.70 26.80 19.27
C ASN A 146 1.66 25.43 19.96
N LYS A 147 1.08 24.40 19.32
CA LYS A 147 1.02 23.03 19.81
C LYS A 147 1.89 22.15 18.93
N ALA A 148 2.55 21.15 19.52
CA ALA A 148 3.24 20.12 18.75
C ALA A 148 2.23 19.39 17.84
N LYS A 149 2.54 19.33 16.54
CA LYS A 149 1.73 18.63 15.54
C LYS A 149 2.49 17.42 15.02
N PRO A 150 1.82 16.26 14.83
CA PRO A 150 2.42 15.11 14.18
C PRO A 150 2.99 15.48 12.80
N LEU A 151 4.06 14.79 12.39
CA LEU A 151 4.71 15.04 11.11
C LEU A 151 3.75 14.87 9.93
N TYR A 152 2.77 13.97 10.04
CA TYR A 152 1.73 13.75 9.05
C TYR A 152 1.00 15.05 8.65
N ASN A 153 0.73 15.94 9.61
CA ASN A 153 -0.07 17.14 9.38
C ASN A 153 0.60 18.16 8.45
N TYR A 154 1.92 18.08 8.28
CA TYR A 154 2.69 18.95 7.39
C TYR A 154 2.52 18.59 5.92
N PHE A 155 1.97 17.40 5.62
CA PHE A 155 1.68 16.96 4.27
C PHE A 155 0.22 17.22 3.93
N ARG A 156 -0.04 17.46 2.64
CA ARG A 156 -1.38 17.66 2.10
C ARG A 156 -1.60 16.67 0.98
N GLN A 157 -2.76 16.02 0.99
CA GLN A 157 -3.14 15.11 -0.08
C GLN A 157 -3.36 15.91 -1.35
N LEU A 158 -2.70 15.49 -2.43
CA LEU A 158 -2.97 16.04 -3.76
C LEU A 158 -4.22 15.38 -4.30
N PHE A 159 -5.00 16.12 -5.06
CA PHE A 159 -6.19 15.62 -5.73
C PHE A 159 -6.26 16.13 -7.16
N ALA A 160 -6.89 15.35 -8.03
CA ALA A 160 -7.03 15.70 -9.43
C ALA A 160 -8.27 16.59 -9.63
N GLN A 161 -8.16 17.62 -10.47
CA GLN A 161 -9.23 18.59 -10.72
C GLN A 161 -9.62 18.70 -12.20
N VAL A 162 -8.67 18.55 -13.12
CA VAL A 162 -8.91 18.72 -14.57
C VAL A 162 -8.14 17.72 -15.42
N THR A 163 -6.85 17.49 -15.13
CA THR A 163 -5.96 16.67 -15.94
C THR A 163 -6.39 15.21 -16.06
N ASN A 164 -6.99 14.69 -14.99
CA ASN A 164 -7.50 13.34 -14.86
C ASN A 164 -8.67 13.36 -13.86
N PRO A 165 -9.73 12.56 -14.06
CA PRO A 165 -10.85 12.51 -13.13
C PRO A 165 -10.49 11.70 -11.87
N PRO A 166 -11.03 12.06 -10.70
CA PRO A 166 -11.07 11.14 -9.56
C PRO A 166 -11.98 9.94 -9.87
N ILE A 167 -11.74 8.82 -9.19
CA ILE A 167 -12.54 7.59 -9.28
C ILE A 167 -13.47 7.52 -8.07
N ASP A 168 -14.70 7.04 -8.23
CA ASP A 168 -15.63 6.84 -7.12
C ASP A 168 -15.24 5.56 -6.33
N PRO A 169 -14.71 5.67 -5.09
CA PRO A 169 -14.20 4.51 -4.35
C PRO A 169 -15.30 3.56 -3.88
N ILE A 170 -16.58 3.96 -3.95
CA ILE A 170 -17.72 3.15 -3.52
C ILE A 170 -18.38 2.49 -4.74
N ARG A 171 -18.70 3.27 -5.77
CA ARG A 171 -19.40 2.77 -6.97
C ARG A 171 -18.49 2.02 -7.93
N GLU A 172 -17.20 2.34 -7.92
CA GLU A 172 -16.17 1.74 -8.77
C GLU A 172 -15.17 0.91 -7.95
N GLU A 173 -15.56 0.42 -6.76
CA GLU A 173 -14.70 -0.37 -5.87
C GLU A 173 -14.12 -1.63 -6.56
N LEU A 174 -14.87 -2.25 -7.48
CA LEU A 174 -14.44 -3.44 -8.23
C LEU A 174 -13.18 -3.22 -9.06
N VAL A 175 -12.90 -1.97 -9.42
CA VAL A 175 -11.65 -1.61 -10.09
C VAL A 175 -10.62 -1.12 -9.07
N MET A 176 -10.76 -1.27 -7.76
CA MET A 176 -9.73 -0.87 -6.80
C MET A 176 -9.22 -2.10 -6.05
N SER A 177 -7.99 -2.01 -5.54
CA SER A 177 -7.41 -3.09 -4.74
C SER A 177 -6.36 -2.52 -3.81
N LEU A 178 -6.40 -2.99 -2.57
CA LEU A 178 -5.40 -2.72 -1.54
C LEU A 178 -4.46 -3.92 -1.31
N VAL A 179 -4.58 -4.99 -2.11
CA VAL A 179 -3.70 -6.15 -2.03
C VAL A 179 -2.26 -5.67 -2.17
N THR A 180 -1.46 -5.99 -1.16
CA THR A 180 -0.06 -5.58 -1.07
C THR A 180 0.84 -6.81 -1.11
N PHE A 181 2.04 -6.61 -1.63
CA PHE A 181 3.08 -7.63 -1.61
C PHE A 181 4.26 -7.12 -0.81
N VAL A 182 4.67 -7.90 0.19
CA VAL A 182 5.79 -7.56 1.05
C VAL A 182 7.03 -8.34 0.60
N GLY A 183 8.15 -7.63 0.43
CA GLY A 183 9.44 -8.27 0.15
C GLY A 183 10.03 -7.96 -1.23
N PRO A 184 10.95 -8.81 -1.73
CA PRO A 184 11.68 -8.54 -2.95
C PRO A 184 10.78 -8.55 -4.20
N ARG A 185 11.07 -7.65 -5.14
CA ARG A 185 10.38 -7.54 -6.42
C ARG A 185 11.05 -8.42 -7.47
N PRO A 186 10.27 -9.14 -8.30
CA PRO A 186 10.81 -10.00 -9.33
C PRO A 186 11.45 -9.19 -10.46
N ASN A 187 12.31 -9.85 -11.25
CA ASN A 187 12.86 -9.27 -12.46
C ASN A 187 11.77 -9.15 -13.54
N LEU A 188 11.39 -7.91 -13.87
CA LEU A 188 10.38 -7.61 -14.89
C LEU A 188 10.74 -8.16 -16.28
N LEU A 189 12.04 -8.25 -16.60
CA LEU A 189 12.53 -8.76 -17.89
C LEU A 189 12.82 -10.25 -17.87
N GLY A 190 12.69 -10.90 -16.71
CA GLY A 190 12.98 -12.32 -16.49
C GLY A 190 11.91 -13.25 -17.07
N HIS A 191 11.48 -13.02 -18.30
CA HIS A 191 10.43 -13.80 -18.95
C HIS A 191 10.81 -15.28 -19.05
N ASP A 192 12.08 -15.64 -19.16
CA ASP A 192 12.57 -17.03 -19.24
C ASP A 192 12.70 -17.76 -17.89
N THR A 193 12.32 -17.11 -16.79
CA THR A 193 12.44 -17.72 -15.45
C THR A 193 11.50 -18.92 -15.35
N VAL A 194 12.06 -20.09 -15.05
CA VAL A 194 11.32 -21.35 -14.93
C VAL A 194 10.67 -21.49 -13.55
N GLU A 195 11.28 -20.89 -12.53
CA GLU A 195 10.79 -20.91 -11.14
C GLU A 195 10.45 -19.48 -10.67
N PRO A 196 9.16 -19.17 -10.42
CA PRO A 196 8.76 -17.87 -9.93
C PRO A 196 9.28 -17.62 -8.52
N GLN A 197 9.80 -16.42 -8.28
CA GLN A 197 10.20 -15.98 -6.94
C GLN A 197 8.97 -15.91 -6.01
N SER A 198 9.11 -16.40 -4.78
CA SER A 198 8.04 -16.34 -3.77
C SER A 198 7.61 -14.90 -3.48
N ARG A 199 6.29 -14.71 -3.28
CA ARG A 199 5.68 -13.40 -3.00
C ARG A 199 4.79 -13.52 -1.77
N LEU A 200 5.09 -12.73 -0.73
CA LEU A 200 4.25 -12.62 0.45
C LEU A 200 3.11 -11.64 0.14
N GLU A 201 1.90 -12.15 0.01
CA GLU A 201 0.68 -11.41 -0.27
C GLU A 201 -0.07 -11.12 1.04
N ALA A 202 -0.58 -9.90 1.20
CA ALA A 202 -1.53 -9.55 2.24
C ALA A 202 -2.74 -8.86 1.61
N GLN A 203 -3.94 -9.12 2.15
CA GLN A 203 -5.19 -8.61 1.58
C GLN A 203 -5.27 -7.08 1.55
N HIS A 204 -4.63 -6.43 2.53
CA HIS A 204 -4.56 -4.97 2.66
C HIS A 204 -3.29 -4.57 3.43
N PRO A 205 -2.83 -3.31 3.34
CA PRO A 205 -1.58 -2.88 3.96
C PRO A 205 -1.66 -2.74 5.49
N VAL A 206 -2.84 -2.75 6.10
CA VAL A 206 -2.99 -2.64 7.56
C VAL A 206 -2.83 -4.01 8.21
N LEU A 207 -1.86 -4.17 9.10
CA LEU A 207 -1.57 -5.44 9.76
C LEU A 207 -2.21 -5.52 11.14
N THR A 208 -2.85 -6.65 11.44
CA THR A 208 -3.21 -7.01 12.82
C THR A 208 -1.97 -7.43 13.60
N SER A 209 -2.11 -7.58 14.93
CA SER A 209 -1.02 -8.05 15.78
C SER A 209 -0.54 -9.44 15.37
N GLU A 210 -1.46 -10.33 15.00
CA GLU A 210 -1.14 -11.68 14.52
C GLU A 210 -0.38 -11.63 13.20
N ASN A 211 -0.84 -10.82 12.24
CA ASN A 211 -0.16 -10.68 10.96
C ASN A 211 1.23 -10.05 11.10
N MET A 212 1.43 -9.13 12.05
CA MET A 212 2.75 -8.59 12.35
C MET A 212 3.70 -9.66 12.89
N GLU A 213 3.25 -10.49 13.83
CA GLU A 213 4.09 -11.57 14.37
C GLU A 213 4.37 -12.69 13.35
N ARG A 214 3.43 -12.98 12.45
CA ARG A 214 3.68 -13.85 11.28
C ARG A 214 4.80 -13.32 10.40
N ILE A 215 4.83 -12.00 10.12
CA ILE A 215 5.93 -11.38 9.37
C ILE A 215 7.24 -11.46 10.15
N ARG A 216 7.22 -11.17 11.46
CA ARG A 216 8.43 -11.22 12.31
C ARG A 216 9.08 -12.61 12.30
N HIS A 217 8.26 -13.66 12.27
CA HIS A 217 8.70 -15.06 12.26
C HIS A 217 8.62 -15.75 10.90
N ILE A 218 8.54 -14.98 9.81
CA ILE A 218 8.29 -15.51 8.46
C ILE A 218 9.33 -16.53 7.98
N GLU A 219 10.56 -16.47 8.48
CA GLU A 219 11.62 -17.43 8.12
C GLU A 219 11.24 -18.87 8.51
N LEU A 220 10.47 -19.06 9.59
CA LEU A 220 10.00 -20.36 10.06
C LEU A 220 8.97 -21.00 9.11
N PHE A 221 8.23 -20.19 8.37
CA PHE A 221 7.08 -20.62 7.56
C PHE A 221 7.32 -20.50 6.06
N SER A 222 8.44 -19.92 5.63
CA SER A 222 8.74 -19.63 4.23
C SER A 222 9.87 -20.47 3.65
N SER A 223 10.35 -21.50 4.35
CA SER A 223 11.49 -22.33 3.94
C SER A 223 12.73 -21.51 3.58
N GLY A 224 12.93 -20.37 4.26
CA GLY A 224 14.04 -19.44 4.03
C GLY A 224 13.86 -18.45 2.88
N ALA A 225 12.71 -18.45 2.17
CA ALA A 225 12.44 -17.50 1.09
C ALA A 225 12.31 -16.05 1.59
N PHE A 226 11.82 -15.85 2.81
CA PHE A 226 11.73 -14.55 3.46
C PHE A 226 12.51 -14.53 4.77
N LYS A 227 13.20 -13.43 5.02
CA LYS A 227 13.94 -13.15 6.25
C LYS A 227 13.65 -11.75 6.71
N ALA A 228 12.95 -11.65 7.84
CA ALA A 228 12.60 -10.38 8.45
C ALA A 228 13.70 -9.92 9.41
N LYS A 229 13.97 -8.62 9.40
CA LYS A 229 14.81 -7.95 10.39
C LYS A 229 14.10 -6.74 10.96
N GLU A 230 14.03 -6.70 12.29
CA GLU A 230 13.59 -5.53 13.01
C GLU A 230 14.73 -4.50 13.15
N LEU A 231 14.42 -3.26 12.79
CA LEU A 231 15.24 -2.08 12.97
C LEU A 231 14.52 -1.15 13.92
N ASP A 232 15.11 -0.95 15.08
CA ASP A 232 14.60 -0.03 16.10
C ASP A 232 14.73 1.41 15.60
N ILE A 233 13.59 2.12 15.54
CA ILE A 233 13.52 3.54 15.17
C ILE A 233 13.38 4.44 16.40
N THR A 234 13.92 4.02 17.55
CA THR A 234 14.08 4.84 18.75
C THR A 234 15.55 5.18 19.02
N TYR A 235 15.79 6.26 19.75
CA TYR A 235 17.14 6.69 20.15
C TYR A 235 17.16 7.27 21.57
N PRO A 236 18.33 7.29 22.25
CA PRO A 236 18.42 7.79 23.61
C PRO A 236 17.97 9.25 23.75
N ALA A 237 17.08 9.53 24.70
CA ALA A 237 16.58 10.88 24.98
C ALA A 237 17.70 11.85 25.37
N THR A 238 18.80 11.34 25.95
CA THR A 238 19.98 12.11 26.33
C THR A 238 20.72 12.73 25.14
N TRP A 239 20.49 12.25 23.91
CA TRP A 239 21.08 12.83 22.71
C TRP A 239 20.41 14.14 22.28
N GLY A 240 19.27 14.48 22.86
CA GLY A 240 18.56 15.72 22.55
C GLY A 240 18.09 15.80 21.10
N LYS A 241 17.87 17.02 20.62
CA LYS A 241 17.33 17.28 19.27
C LYS A 241 18.31 16.95 18.15
N GLU A 242 19.60 17.04 18.41
CA GLU A 242 20.67 16.73 17.46
C GLU A 242 20.80 15.22 17.23
N GLY A 243 20.32 14.39 18.17
CA GLY A 243 20.39 12.93 18.09
C GLY A 243 19.65 12.33 16.89
N ILE A 244 18.62 13.00 16.37
CA ILE A 244 17.80 12.48 15.28
C ILE A 244 18.57 12.33 13.97
N GLU A 245 19.51 13.22 13.67
CA GLU A 245 20.32 13.14 12.44
C GLU A 245 21.23 11.91 12.47
N ALA A 246 21.90 11.69 13.60
CA ALA A 246 22.76 10.53 13.82
C ALA A 246 21.96 9.22 13.83
N ALA A 247 20.76 9.22 14.42
CA ALA A 247 19.87 8.06 14.44
C ALA A 247 19.39 7.70 13.03
N ILE A 248 19.00 8.68 12.20
CA ILE A 248 18.61 8.46 10.80
C ILE A 248 19.78 7.96 9.96
N ALA A 249 20.98 8.52 10.13
CA ALA A 249 22.17 8.05 9.43
C ALA A 249 22.50 6.60 9.78
N SER A 250 22.41 6.25 11.07
CA SER A 250 22.62 4.88 11.57
C SER A 250 21.56 3.92 11.02
N LEU A 251 20.30 4.33 11.00
CA LEU A 251 19.19 3.54 10.47
C LEU A 251 19.36 3.23 8.98
N ARG A 252 19.79 4.22 8.18
CA ARG A 252 20.08 4.04 6.75
C ARG A 252 21.19 3.02 6.52
N ALA A 253 22.29 3.12 7.28
CA ALA A 253 23.39 2.17 7.20
C ALA A 253 22.93 0.75 7.62
N ALA A 254 22.22 0.63 8.74
CA ALA A 254 21.70 -0.63 9.23
C ALA A 254 20.76 -1.30 8.21
N ALA A 255 19.91 -0.53 7.52
CA ALA A 255 19.04 -1.06 6.47
C ALA A 255 19.85 -1.69 5.33
N VAL A 256 20.88 -1.00 4.83
CA VAL A 256 21.75 -1.52 3.77
C VAL A 256 22.51 -2.77 4.21
N ASP A 257 23.07 -2.75 5.41
CA ASP A 257 23.87 -3.86 5.94
C ASP A 257 23.01 -5.12 6.12
N ASN A 258 21.79 -4.97 6.67
CA ASN A 258 20.89 -6.12 6.82
C ASN A 258 20.43 -6.68 5.47
N ILE A 259 20.17 -5.84 4.46
CA ILE A 259 19.87 -6.34 3.11
C ILE A 259 21.05 -7.14 2.53
N LYS A 260 22.29 -6.66 2.73
CA LYS A 260 23.50 -7.38 2.30
C LYS A 260 23.72 -8.69 3.07
N LEU A 261 23.23 -8.79 4.30
CA LEU A 261 23.21 -10.03 5.09
C LEU A 261 22.11 -11.01 4.66
N GLY A 262 21.27 -10.63 3.68
CA GLY A 262 20.22 -11.48 3.11
C GLY A 262 18.83 -11.28 3.72
N TYR A 263 18.64 -10.28 4.58
CA TYR A 263 17.31 -9.90 5.05
C TYR A 263 16.55 -9.17 3.93
N ASN A 264 15.34 -9.64 3.62
CA ASN A 264 14.55 -9.13 2.51
C ASN A 264 13.19 -8.54 2.96
N ILE A 265 12.95 -8.50 4.27
CA ILE A 265 11.89 -7.71 4.89
C ILE A 265 12.51 -6.92 6.04
N LEU A 266 12.40 -5.60 6.01
CA LEU A 266 12.84 -4.73 7.10
C LEU A 266 11.61 -4.18 7.83
N ILE A 267 11.56 -4.41 9.14
CA ILE A 267 10.51 -3.93 10.04
C ILE A 267 11.06 -2.69 10.75
N LEU A 268 10.51 -1.53 10.49
CA LEU A 268 10.84 -0.30 11.21
C LEU A 268 9.91 -0.18 12.42
N SER A 269 10.44 -0.36 13.63
CA SER A 269 9.62 -0.45 14.85
C SER A 269 9.95 0.62 15.88
N ASP A 270 8.92 1.35 16.35
CA ASP A 270 9.03 2.29 17.46
C ASP A 270 8.55 1.71 18.81
N ARG A 271 8.37 0.37 18.90
CA ARG A 271 7.99 -0.33 20.14
C ARG A 271 8.97 -0.12 21.29
N GLY A 272 10.24 0.15 20.99
CA GLY A 272 11.31 0.40 21.97
C GLY A 272 11.19 1.72 22.74
N ILE A 273 10.07 2.45 22.60
CA ILE A 273 9.84 3.70 23.30
C ILE A 273 9.73 3.48 24.81
N GLU A 274 10.48 4.27 25.57
CA GLU A 274 10.50 4.25 27.03
C GLU A 274 10.97 5.59 27.58
N ALA A 275 10.98 5.79 28.90
CA ALA A 275 11.37 7.08 29.50
C ALA A 275 12.76 7.58 29.06
N GLY A 276 13.69 6.66 28.76
CA GLY A 276 15.04 6.97 28.28
C GLY A 276 15.21 6.99 26.76
N ARG A 277 14.18 6.64 25.97
CA ARG A 277 14.27 6.48 24.51
C ARG A 277 13.09 7.15 23.81
N VAL A 278 13.39 7.99 22.83
CA VAL A 278 12.40 8.71 22.03
C VAL A 278 12.27 8.09 20.63
N ALA A 279 11.06 8.05 20.09
CA ALA A 279 10.81 7.53 18.76
C ALA A 279 11.16 8.57 17.68
N ILE A 280 11.82 8.12 16.60
CA ILE A 280 11.88 8.86 15.33
C ILE A 280 10.46 8.82 14.75
N PRO A 281 9.91 9.95 14.25
CA PRO A 281 8.61 9.92 13.57
C PRO A 281 8.60 8.85 12.46
N ALA A 282 7.67 7.91 12.52
CA ALA A 282 7.67 6.73 11.65
C ALA A 282 7.68 7.10 10.16
N LEU A 283 6.98 8.17 9.77
CA LEU A 283 7.01 8.70 8.40
C LEU A 283 8.42 9.14 7.96
N LEU A 284 9.16 9.81 8.86
CA LEU A 284 10.52 10.27 8.59
C LEU A 284 11.48 9.08 8.49
N ALA A 285 11.41 8.13 9.42
CA ALA A 285 12.22 6.92 9.39
C ALA A 285 11.99 6.11 8.10
N THR A 286 10.71 5.88 7.76
CA THR A 286 10.29 5.15 6.56
C THR A 286 10.79 5.83 5.29
N SER A 287 10.53 7.14 5.14
CA SER A 287 10.98 7.91 3.99
C SER A 287 12.50 7.91 3.86
N ALA A 288 13.22 8.10 4.97
CA ALA A 288 14.67 8.15 4.99
C ALA A 288 15.32 6.83 4.57
N VAL A 289 14.78 5.69 5.02
CA VAL A 289 15.22 4.36 4.60
C VAL A 289 14.84 4.12 3.15
N HIS A 290 13.57 4.35 2.78
CA HIS A 290 13.08 4.14 1.42
C HIS A 290 13.93 4.86 0.37
N GLN A 291 14.13 6.18 0.54
CA GLN A 291 14.91 6.98 -0.40
C GLN A 291 16.38 6.57 -0.44
N HIS A 292 16.97 6.18 0.70
CA HIS A 292 18.34 5.70 0.72
C HIS A 292 18.50 4.37 -0.02
N LEU A 293 17.56 3.43 0.16
CA LEU A 293 17.55 2.16 -0.57
C LEU A 293 17.31 2.35 -2.07
N VAL A 294 16.50 3.34 -2.47
CA VAL A 294 16.33 3.70 -3.89
C VAL A 294 17.65 4.22 -4.46
N ASN A 295 18.28 5.18 -3.80
CA ASN A 295 19.53 5.79 -4.26
C ASN A 295 20.71 4.81 -4.31
N THR A 296 20.67 3.74 -3.50
CA THR A 296 21.69 2.67 -3.50
C THR A 296 21.32 1.48 -4.38
N GLY A 297 20.15 1.49 -5.03
CA GLY A 297 19.70 0.41 -5.91
C GLY A 297 19.24 -0.87 -5.19
N LEU A 298 18.92 -0.79 -3.89
CA LEU A 298 18.56 -1.93 -3.05
C LEU A 298 17.06 -2.01 -2.72
N ARG A 299 16.25 -0.99 -3.05
CA ARG A 299 14.81 -0.96 -2.67
C ARG A 299 14.00 -2.12 -3.27
N THR A 300 14.37 -2.63 -4.44
CA THR A 300 13.69 -3.78 -5.05
C THR A 300 14.02 -5.11 -4.37
N SER A 301 15.08 -5.16 -3.54
CA SER A 301 15.52 -6.37 -2.86
C SER A 301 14.90 -6.56 -1.48
N ALA A 302 14.16 -5.56 -0.98
CA ALA A 302 13.60 -5.59 0.37
C ALA A 302 12.22 -4.97 0.44
N GLY A 303 11.36 -5.60 1.25
CA GLY A 303 10.10 -5.02 1.69
C GLY A 303 10.25 -4.17 2.93
N LEU A 304 9.41 -3.15 3.07
CA LEU A 304 9.40 -2.25 4.24
C LEU A 304 8.08 -2.37 4.97
N VAL A 305 8.13 -2.83 6.21
CA VAL A 305 6.99 -2.92 7.12
C VAL A 305 7.19 -1.91 8.24
N VAL A 306 6.15 -1.16 8.60
CA VAL A 306 6.22 -0.14 9.65
C VAL A 306 5.37 -0.57 10.83
N GLU A 307 6.01 -0.79 11.97
CA GLU A 307 5.34 -1.05 13.23
C GLU A 307 5.41 0.23 14.07
N THR A 308 4.28 0.93 14.20
CA THR A 308 4.27 2.26 14.79
C THR A 308 3.13 2.54 15.76
N GLY A 309 3.46 3.25 16.83
CA GLY A 309 2.50 3.84 17.73
C GLY A 309 1.87 5.13 17.21
N SER A 310 2.32 5.71 16.09
CA SER A 310 1.85 7.02 15.61
C SER A 310 0.72 6.98 14.56
N ALA A 311 0.52 5.85 13.88
CA ALA A 311 -0.50 5.70 12.84
C ALA A 311 -1.88 5.39 13.45
N ARG A 312 -2.90 6.17 13.06
CA ARG A 312 -4.27 6.06 13.60
C ARG A 312 -5.38 6.64 12.71
N GLU A 313 -5.03 7.52 11.77
CA GLU A 313 -5.95 8.11 10.79
C GLU A 313 -5.63 7.61 9.38
N VAL A 314 -6.63 7.59 8.47
CA VAL A 314 -6.47 7.18 7.06
C VAL A 314 -5.28 7.90 6.41
N HIS A 315 -5.15 9.20 6.68
CA HIS A 315 -4.04 10.01 6.15
C HIS A 315 -2.65 9.51 6.58
N HIS A 316 -2.50 8.96 7.79
CA HIS A 316 -1.22 8.45 8.28
C HIS A 316 -0.80 7.21 7.47
N PHE A 317 -1.73 6.30 7.20
CA PHE A 317 -1.47 5.11 6.37
C PHE A 317 -1.19 5.49 4.92
N ALA A 318 -1.95 6.42 4.35
CA ALA A 318 -1.74 6.91 3.00
C ALA A 318 -0.33 7.50 2.82
N LEU A 319 0.14 8.29 3.80
CA LEU A 319 1.50 8.83 3.78
C LEU A 319 2.56 7.74 3.96
N LEU A 320 2.41 6.84 4.94
CA LEU A 320 3.37 5.75 5.13
C LEU A 320 3.52 4.90 3.86
N GLY A 321 2.40 4.53 3.24
CA GLY A 321 2.39 3.82 1.95
C GLY A 321 3.04 4.63 0.83
N GLY A 322 2.64 5.90 0.67
CA GLY A 322 3.19 6.80 -0.36
C GLY A 322 4.69 7.07 -0.22
N TYR A 323 5.24 6.96 1.00
CA TYR A 323 6.66 7.13 1.28
C TYR A 323 7.44 5.81 1.43
N GLY A 324 6.82 4.68 1.08
CA GLY A 324 7.53 3.43 0.78
C GLY A 324 7.22 2.23 1.66
N ALA A 325 6.32 2.36 2.65
CA ALA A 325 5.84 1.21 3.41
C ALA A 325 4.94 0.32 2.54
N GLU A 326 5.16 -0.99 2.61
CA GLU A 326 4.30 -1.99 1.94
C GLU A 326 3.20 -2.48 2.87
N ALA A 327 3.44 -2.43 4.19
CA ALA A 327 2.45 -2.73 5.21
C ALA A 327 2.74 -1.92 6.49
N VAL A 328 1.70 -1.67 7.29
CA VAL A 328 1.75 -0.88 8.52
C VAL A 328 1.00 -1.61 9.62
N HIS A 329 1.67 -1.88 10.74
CA HIS A 329 1.07 -2.36 11.97
C HIS A 329 0.89 -1.19 12.97
N PRO A 330 -0.34 -0.70 13.17
CA PRO A 330 -0.62 0.43 14.08
C PRO A 330 -0.83 -0.06 15.53
N TYR A 331 0.20 -0.67 16.13
CA TYR A 331 0.05 -1.41 17.40
C TYR A 331 -0.63 -0.58 18.51
N LEU A 332 -0.26 0.69 18.65
CA LEU A 332 -0.78 1.53 19.74
C LEU A 332 -2.24 1.91 19.51
N ALA A 333 -2.65 2.10 18.25
CA ALA A 333 -4.05 2.30 17.92
C ALA A 333 -4.85 1.06 18.30
N LEU A 334 -4.42 -0.13 17.87
CA LEU A 334 -5.12 -1.39 18.18
C LEU A 334 -5.20 -1.66 19.69
N GLU A 335 -4.10 -1.44 20.43
CA GLU A 335 -4.10 -1.53 21.89
C GLU A 335 -5.05 -0.51 22.54
N THR A 336 -5.12 0.71 21.99
CA THR A 336 -6.08 1.73 22.43
C THR A 336 -7.52 1.28 22.22
N LEU A 337 -7.83 0.62 21.10
CA LEU A 337 -9.17 0.10 20.83
C LEU A 337 -9.60 -0.97 21.85
N THR A 338 -8.66 -1.75 22.39
CA THR A 338 -9.00 -2.75 23.42
C THR A 338 -9.54 -2.12 24.70
N GLN A 339 -9.22 -0.85 24.97
CA GLN A 339 -9.78 -0.09 26.10
C GLN A 339 -11.09 0.62 25.75
N LEU A 340 -11.50 0.64 24.47
CA LEU A 340 -12.72 1.32 24.01
C LEU A 340 -14.02 0.55 24.23
N GLU A 341 -13.97 -0.69 24.77
CA GLU A 341 -15.18 -1.45 25.13
C GLU A 341 -16.13 -0.66 26.04
N GLY A 342 -15.61 0.30 26.81
CA GLY A 342 -16.41 1.22 27.64
C GLY A 342 -17.01 2.44 26.92
N ILE A 343 -16.55 2.80 25.71
CA ILE A 343 -17.00 3.97 24.95
C ILE A 343 -18.00 3.58 23.85
N VAL A 344 -17.82 2.42 23.21
CA VAL A 344 -18.77 1.87 22.22
C VAL A 344 -19.34 0.56 22.78
N PRO A 345 -20.50 0.60 23.47
CA PRO A 345 -21.05 -0.59 24.12
C PRO A 345 -21.39 -1.68 23.10
N GLY A 346 -21.06 -2.94 23.43
CA GLY A 346 -21.52 -4.10 22.68
C GLY A 346 -20.63 -4.54 21.51
N VAL A 347 -19.43 -3.96 21.35
CA VAL A 347 -18.44 -4.40 20.36
C VAL A 347 -17.25 -5.02 21.10
N SER A 348 -16.90 -6.26 20.76
CA SER A 348 -15.73 -6.93 21.35
C SER A 348 -14.42 -6.29 20.87
N SER A 349 -13.31 -6.49 21.59
CA SER A 349 -11.97 -6.09 21.13
C SER A 349 -11.65 -6.58 19.70
N TYR A 350 -11.99 -7.84 19.37
CA TYR A 350 -11.75 -8.40 18.03
C TYR A 350 -12.55 -7.68 16.94
N GLU A 351 -13.85 -7.48 17.18
CA GLU A 351 -14.72 -6.73 16.25
C GLU A 351 -14.26 -5.28 16.10
N SER A 352 -13.78 -4.66 17.18
CA SER A 352 -13.28 -3.28 17.16
C SER A 352 -12.08 -3.12 16.24
N GLN A 353 -11.12 -4.05 16.32
CA GLN A 353 -9.95 -4.05 15.44
C GLN A 353 -10.35 -4.28 13.97
N LYS A 354 -11.25 -5.24 13.72
CA LYS A 354 -11.74 -5.52 12.36
C LYS A 354 -12.45 -4.31 11.74
N ARG A 355 -13.30 -3.62 12.50
CA ARG A 355 -13.99 -2.41 12.04
C ARG A 355 -13.03 -1.24 11.82
N PHE A 356 -12.03 -1.08 12.68
CA PHE A 356 -10.97 -0.10 12.47
C PHE A 356 -10.20 -0.36 11.18
N VAL A 357 -9.77 -1.61 10.93
CA VAL A 357 -9.10 -1.97 9.68
C VAL A 357 -9.97 -1.65 8.47
N LYS A 358 -11.26 -2.00 8.52
CA LYS A 358 -12.24 -1.67 7.48
C LYS A 358 -12.45 -0.15 7.30
N ALA A 359 -12.33 0.65 8.36
CA ALA A 359 -12.48 2.10 8.24
C ALA A 359 -11.24 2.77 7.60
N ILE A 360 -10.07 2.13 7.73
CA ILE A 360 -8.80 2.62 7.15
C ILE A 360 -8.64 2.18 5.69
N CYS A 361 -9.06 0.96 5.37
CA CYS A 361 -8.99 0.34 4.05
C CYS A 361 -10.24 0.66 3.22
#